data_AF-A0A2G9UYA0-F1
#
_entry.id   AF-A0A2G9UYA0-F1
#
_cell.length_a   1.000
_cell.length_b   1.000
_cell.length_c   1.000
_cell.angle_alpha   90.00
_cell.angle_beta   90.00
_cell.angle_gamma   90.00
#
_symmetry.space_group_name_H-M   'P 1'
#
loop_
_entity.id
_entity.type
_entity.pdbx_description
1 polymer ?
#
loop_
_entity_poly.entity_id
_entity_poly.type
_entity_poly.pdbx_seq_one_letter_code
_entity_poly.pdbx_strand_id
1 'polypeptide(L)'
;MKAMDINTTHELLDYYWKTLFGLIDKARPGTKKIVWQEVLDMNVNVSDAIAHVWKGNSVEVVREEMANVTAAGHYAILSSCWYLDLIKYGADWKTYYQCDPTDFQGTDKQKARVLGGEAALWGEYVDGTNFIARMWPRASAVAERLWSDPAQTKSYDDAWPRLHEFRCRMMNRGFAAAPPNAPDYCPFEWDPIYKEL
;
A
#
# COMPACT_ATOMS: atom_id res chain seq x y z
N MET A 1 27.41 -21.78 0.25
CA MET A 1 26.76 -22.78 1.14
C MET A 1 27.79 -23.71 1.76
N LYS A 2 28.35 -24.71 1.04
CA LYS A 2 29.34 -25.67 1.61
C LYS A 2 30.55 -25.04 2.31
N ALA A 3 31.14 -23.98 1.72
CA ALA A 3 32.31 -23.30 2.31
C ALA A 3 32.01 -22.55 3.62
N MET A 4 30.74 -22.33 3.94
CA MET A 4 30.28 -21.56 5.10
C MET A 4 29.46 -22.41 6.07
N ASP A 5 29.44 -23.74 5.86
CA ASP A 5 28.63 -24.69 6.64
C ASP A 5 27.12 -24.35 6.69
N ILE A 6 26.62 -23.73 5.61
CA ILE A 6 25.20 -23.42 5.43
C ILE A 6 24.53 -24.58 4.71
N ASN A 7 23.49 -25.15 5.32
CA ASN A 7 22.83 -26.38 4.90
C ASN A 7 21.46 -26.15 4.27
N THR A 8 20.80 -25.02 4.54
CA THR A 8 19.50 -24.68 3.96
C THR A 8 19.50 -23.35 3.22
N THR A 9 18.55 -23.17 2.29
CA THR A 9 18.34 -21.88 1.61
C THR A 9 17.84 -20.81 2.58
N HIS A 10 17.12 -21.21 3.63
CA HIS A 10 16.68 -20.32 4.71
C HIS A 10 17.86 -19.74 5.49
N GLU A 11 18.81 -20.58 5.90
CA GLU A 11 20.06 -20.16 6.55
C GLU A 11 20.90 -19.24 5.65
N LEU A 12 20.95 -19.52 4.33
CA LEU A 12 21.64 -18.67 3.37
C LEU A 12 21.01 -17.26 3.30
N LEU A 13 19.69 -17.18 3.36
CA LEU A 13 18.95 -15.93 3.31
C LEU A 13 19.08 -15.15 4.63
N ASP A 14 19.03 -15.83 5.77
CA ASP A 14 19.31 -15.22 7.07
C ASP A 14 20.75 -14.65 7.13
N TYR A 15 21.74 -15.38 6.59
CA TYR A 15 23.10 -14.86 6.43
C TYR A 15 23.15 -13.57 5.61
N TYR A 16 22.44 -13.52 4.48
CA TYR A 16 22.35 -12.33 3.64
C TYR A 16 21.79 -11.14 4.43
N TRP A 17 20.64 -11.31 5.09
CA TRP A 17 19.99 -10.22 5.82
C TRP A 17 20.80 -9.75 7.03
N LYS A 18 21.37 -10.67 7.81
CA LYS A 18 22.27 -10.32 8.93
C LYS A 18 23.46 -9.51 8.44
N THR A 19 24.06 -9.91 7.31
CA THR A 19 25.18 -9.18 6.71
C THR A 19 24.75 -7.79 6.25
N LEU A 20 23.64 -7.68 5.50
CA LEU A 20 23.12 -6.42 4.99
C LEU A 20 22.76 -5.44 6.13
N PHE A 21 22.00 -5.90 7.12
CA PHE A 21 21.61 -5.05 8.26
C PHE A 21 22.83 -4.63 9.08
N GLY A 22 23.79 -5.52 9.32
CA GLY A 22 25.04 -5.17 9.98
C GLY A 22 25.84 -4.10 9.23
N LEU A 23 25.88 -4.15 7.89
CA LEU A 23 26.50 -3.12 7.06
C LEU A 23 25.76 -1.78 7.16
N ILE A 24 24.43 -1.80 7.12
CA ILE A 24 23.59 -0.60 7.26
C ILE A 24 23.79 0.03 8.64
N ASP A 25 23.76 -0.77 9.71
CA ASP A 25 23.92 -0.30 11.09
C ASP A 25 25.30 0.30 11.33
N LYS A 26 26.34 -0.30 10.75
CA LYS A 26 27.70 0.24 10.81
C LYS A 26 27.83 1.56 10.03
N ALA A 27 27.21 1.65 8.86
CA ALA A 27 27.31 2.83 7.99
C ALA A 27 26.43 3.98 8.46
N ARG A 28 25.23 3.69 8.99
CA ARG A 28 24.20 4.64 9.39
C ARG A 28 23.45 4.15 10.64
N PRO A 29 24.04 4.29 11.83
CA PRO A 29 23.41 3.90 13.09
C PRO A 29 22.03 4.55 13.27
N GLY A 30 21.07 3.80 13.82
CA GLY A 30 19.71 4.31 14.08
C GLY A 30 18.78 4.33 12.86
N THR A 31 19.24 3.92 11.68
CA THR A 31 18.39 3.80 10.49
C THR A 31 17.26 2.80 10.73
N LYS A 32 16.01 3.20 10.51
CA LYS A 32 14.85 2.31 10.52
C LYS A 32 14.80 1.49 9.23
N LYS A 33 14.51 0.19 9.35
CA LYS A 33 14.42 -0.72 8.21
C LYS A 33 12.95 -0.93 7.91
N ILE A 34 12.57 -0.60 6.68
CA ILE A 34 11.32 -1.05 6.08
C ILE A 34 11.64 -2.33 5.31
N VAL A 35 10.91 -3.41 5.60
CA VAL A 35 11.12 -4.70 4.94
C VAL A 35 9.78 -5.24 4.47
N TRP A 36 9.75 -5.90 3.30
CA TRP A 36 8.61 -6.72 2.94
C TRP A 36 8.42 -7.84 3.95
N GLN A 37 7.16 -8.22 4.19
CA GLN A 37 6.78 -9.13 5.28
C GLN A 37 7.55 -10.45 5.30
N GLU A 38 8.04 -10.96 4.14
CA GLU A 38 8.81 -12.20 4.06
C GLU A 38 9.96 -12.23 5.06
N VAL A 39 10.66 -11.11 5.22
CA VAL A 39 11.81 -11.04 6.13
C VAL A 39 11.40 -11.44 7.56
N LEU A 40 10.21 -11.03 7.98
CA LEU A 40 9.65 -11.38 9.29
C LEU A 40 9.04 -12.79 9.30
N ASP A 41 8.31 -13.18 8.25
CA ASP A 41 7.75 -14.54 8.10
C ASP A 41 8.85 -15.62 8.20
N MET A 42 10.04 -15.29 7.74
CA MET A 42 11.22 -16.15 7.77
C MET A 42 12.01 -16.04 9.07
N ASN A 43 11.49 -15.39 10.12
CA ASN A 43 12.15 -15.24 11.42
C ASN A 43 13.55 -14.61 11.35
N VAL A 44 13.81 -13.75 10.36
CA VAL A 44 15.07 -12.97 10.33
C VAL A 44 15.06 -12.03 11.52
N ASN A 45 16.11 -12.07 12.34
CA ASN A 45 16.18 -11.26 13.54
C ASN A 45 16.43 -9.79 13.19
N VAL A 46 15.37 -9.00 13.07
CA VAL A 46 15.40 -7.54 12.91
C VAL A 46 14.52 -6.91 13.97
N SER A 47 15.14 -6.30 14.98
CA SER A 47 14.38 -5.61 16.03
C SER A 47 13.79 -4.30 15.50
N ASP A 48 12.55 -4.01 15.92
CA ASP A 48 11.93 -2.68 15.73
C ASP A 48 11.90 -2.20 14.26
N ALA A 49 11.74 -3.15 13.33
CA ALA A 49 11.49 -2.92 11.92
C ALA A 49 10.09 -2.35 11.65
N ILE A 50 9.91 -1.80 10.45
CA ILE A 50 8.61 -1.50 9.85
C ILE A 50 8.32 -2.61 8.84
N ALA A 51 7.35 -3.45 9.13
CA ALA A 51 6.89 -4.47 8.21
C ALA A 51 5.98 -3.84 7.15
N HIS A 52 6.27 -4.13 5.89
CA HIS A 52 5.39 -3.83 4.78
C HIS A 52 4.59 -5.09 4.42
N VAL A 53 3.35 -5.14 4.90
CA VAL A 53 2.42 -6.25 4.68
C VAL A 53 1.77 -6.10 3.31
N TRP A 54 2.07 -7.04 2.42
CA TRP A 54 1.72 -6.96 0.99
C TRP A 54 1.09 -8.23 0.44
N LYS A 55 1.32 -9.39 1.09
CA LYS A 55 0.68 -10.66 0.76
C LYS A 55 -0.65 -10.78 1.51
N GLY A 56 -1.41 -11.78 1.09
CA GLY A 56 -2.70 -12.14 1.65
C GLY A 56 -3.72 -12.32 0.53
N ASN A 57 -4.25 -13.53 0.41
CA ASN A 57 -5.26 -13.87 -0.59
C ASN A 57 -6.70 -13.60 -0.08
N SER A 58 -6.86 -13.30 1.21
CA SER A 58 -8.12 -12.92 1.83
C SER A 58 -7.91 -11.83 2.88
N VAL A 59 -8.99 -11.15 3.26
CA VAL A 59 -8.96 -10.11 4.29
C VAL A 59 -8.52 -10.69 5.64
N GLU A 60 -8.91 -11.92 5.94
CA GLU A 60 -8.57 -12.61 7.19
C GLU A 60 -7.06 -12.83 7.31
N VAL A 61 -6.41 -13.31 6.24
CA VAL A 61 -4.95 -13.53 6.22
C VAL A 61 -4.21 -12.21 6.41
N VAL A 62 -4.67 -11.13 5.77
CA VAL A 62 -4.07 -9.80 5.94
C VAL A 62 -4.23 -9.31 7.38
N ARG A 63 -5.39 -9.49 8.00
CA ARG A 63 -5.65 -9.09 9.39
C ARG A 63 -4.80 -9.88 10.38
N GLU A 64 -4.66 -11.18 10.16
CA GLU A 64 -3.80 -12.04 10.98
C GLU A 64 -2.34 -11.58 10.89
N GLU A 65 -1.85 -11.27 9.69
CA GLU A 65 -0.48 -10.79 9.50
C GLU A 65 -0.25 -9.44 10.20
N MET A 66 -1.17 -8.49 10.07
CA MET A 66 -1.12 -7.21 10.78
C MET A 66 -1.12 -7.41 12.31
N ALA A 67 -1.90 -8.37 12.82
CA ALA A 67 -1.91 -8.72 14.24
C ALA A 67 -0.58 -9.34 14.68
N ASN A 68 -0.02 -10.27 13.90
CA ASN A 68 1.22 -10.98 14.21
C ASN A 68 2.43 -10.04 14.24
N VAL A 69 2.59 -9.21 13.22
CA VAL A 69 3.67 -8.22 13.12
C VAL A 69 3.63 -7.26 14.31
N THR A 70 2.45 -6.72 14.63
CA THR A 70 2.32 -5.75 15.72
C THR A 70 2.43 -6.41 17.10
N ALA A 71 2.01 -7.68 17.25
CA ALA A 71 2.24 -8.49 18.45
C ALA A 71 3.73 -8.78 18.69
N ALA A 72 4.49 -9.02 17.62
CA ALA A 72 5.95 -9.16 17.66
C ALA A 72 6.69 -7.85 18.00
N GLY A 73 5.97 -6.73 18.10
CA GLY A 73 6.50 -5.43 18.50
C GLY A 73 7.04 -4.59 17.35
N HIS A 74 6.85 -5.03 16.10
CA HIS A 74 7.21 -4.27 14.90
C HIS A 74 6.15 -3.22 14.58
N TYR A 75 6.58 -2.16 13.89
CA TYR A 75 5.66 -1.24 13.22
C TYR A 75 5.15 -1.89 11.93
N ALA A 76 3.99 -1.43 11.44
CA ALA A 76 3.39 -1.98 10.22
C ALA A 76 2.93 -0.87 9.26
N ILE A 77 3.13 -1.10 7.97
CA ILE A 77 2.48 -0.41 6.86
C ILE A 77 1.78 -1.45 5.97
N LEU A 78 0.59 -1.13 5.47
CA LEU A 78 -0.22 -2.05 4.67
C LEU A 78 -0.25 -1.66 3.19
N SER A 79 -0.09 -2.63 2.29
CA SER A 79 -0.42 -2.49 0.87
C SER A 79 -1.21 -3.65 0.29
N SER A 80 -1.38 -4.78 0.99
CA SER A 80 -1.99 -6.02 0.43
C SER A 80 -3.34 -5.81 -0.26
N CYS A 81 -4.16 -4.89 0.26
CA CYS A 81 -5.48 -4.57 -0.30
C CYS A 81 -5.46 -3.39 -1.30
N TRP A 82 -4.30 -2.79 -1.55
CA TRP A 82 -4.10 -1.58 -2.38
C TRP A 82 -3.12 -1.81 -3.53
N TYR A 83 -3.24 -2.97 -4.18
CA TYR A 83 -2.56 -3.26 -5.45
C TYR A 83 -3.40 -2.70 -6.61
N LEU A 84 -3.01 -1.53 -7.10
CA LEU A 84 -3.68 -0.82 -8.19
C LEU A 84 -3.27 -1.38 -9.55
N ASP A 85 -2.14 -2.04 -9.68
CA ASP A 85 -1.75 -2.77 -10.90
C ASP A 85 -2.74 -3.90 -11.24
N LEU A 86 -3.35 -4.52 -10.22
CA LEU A 86 -4.37 -5.55 -10.35
C LEU A 86 -5.75 -4.97 -10.69
N ILE A 87 -5.92 -4.53 -11.94
CA ILE A 87 -7.18 -3.95 -12.43
C ILE A 87 -8.33 -4.98 -12.43
N LYS A 88 -9.53 -4.51 -12.07
CA LYS A 88 -10.79 -5.27 -12.16
C LYS A 88 -11.84 -4.45 -12.89
N TYR A 89 -12.79 -5.12 -13.54
CA TYR A 89 -13.92 -4.42 -14.15
C TYR A 89 -14.82 -3.80 -13.08
N GLY A 90 -15.27 -2.56 -13.32
CA GLY A 90 -16.13 -1.81 -12.41
C GLY A 90 -15.38 -0.85 -11.47
N ALA A 91 -16.08 -0.38 -10.44
CA ALA A 91 -15.59 0.60 -9.47
C ALA A 91 -14.75 -0.07 -8.35
N ASP A 92 -13.58 -0.61 -8.71
CA ASP A 92 -12.65 -1.30 -7.80
C ASP A 92 -12.15 -0.41 -6.65
N TRP A 93 -12.13 0.92 -6.83
CA TRP A 93 -11.78 1.90 -5.79
C TRP A 93 -12.61 1.74 -4.51
N LYS A 94 -13.83 1.21 -4.61
CA LYS A 94 -14.68 0.93 -3.43
C LYS A 94 -14.03 -0.07 -2.49
N THR A 95 -13.39 -1.11 -3.03
CA THR A 95 -12.66 -2.10 -2.23
C THR A 95 -11.42 -1.51 -1.58
N TYR A 96 -10.71 -0.61 -2.28
CA TYR A 96 -9.57 0.11 -1.72
C TYR A 96 -10.01 1.03 -0.58
N TYR A 97 -11.12 1.75 -0.77
CA TYR A 97 -11.68 2.65 0.24
C TYR A 97 -12.10 1.92 1.52
N GLN A 98 -12.64 0.71 1.40
CA GLN A 98 -13.10 -0.09 2.55
C GLN A 98 -11.98 -0.77 3.33
N CYS A 99 -10.78 -0.87 2.78
CA CYS A 99 -9.67 -1.48 3.49
C CYS A 99 -9.21 -0.59 4.65
N ASP A 100 -9.21 -1.11 5.87
CA ASP A 100 -8.74 -0.43 7.08
C ASP A 100 -7.54 -1.19 7.67
N PRO A 101 -6.35 -0.56 7.73
CA PRO A 101 -5.15 -1.23 8.23
C PRO A 101 -5.18 -1.51 9.75
N THR A 102 -6.17 -1.00 10.47
CA THR A 102 -6.35 -1.19 11.92
C THR A 102 -7.50 -2.15 12.27
N ASP A 103 -8.19 -2.69 11.27
CA ASP A 103 -9.32 -3.61 11.43
C ASP A 103 -8.85 -5.06 11.62
N PHE A 104 -8.07 -5.29 12.67
CA PHE A 104 -7.64 -6.63 13.11
C PHE A 104 -7.85 -6.80 14.63
N GLN A 105 -7.82 -8.04 15.10
CA GLN A 105 -7.90 -8.35 16.52
C GLN A 105 -6.56 -8.03 17.20
N GLY A 106 -6.54 -6.98 18.02
CA GLY A 106 -5.36 -6.54 18.75
C GLY A 106 -5.69 -5.46 19.77
N THR A 107 -4.80 -5.29 20.74
CA THR A 107 -4.86 -4.21 21.74
C THR A 107 -4.63 -2.83 21.10
N ASP A 108 -5.05 -1.76 21.77
CA ASP A 108 -4.78 -0.39 21.31
C ASP A 108 -3.28 -0.12 21.11
N LYS A 109 -2.43 -0.75 21.94
CA LYS A 109 -0.97 -0.68 21.79
C LYS A 109 -0.47 -1.33 20.50
N GLN A 110 -1.07 -2.45 20.09
CA GLN A 110 -0.74 -3.09 18.81
C GLN A 110 -1.25 -2.25 17.64
N LYS A 111 -2.49 -1.75 17.71
CA LYS A 111 -3.05 -0.87 16.66
C LYS A 111 -2.26 0.43 16.50
N ALA A 112 -1.75 1.00 17.59
CA ALA A 112 -0.87 2.17 17.57
C ALA A 112 0.50 1.94 16.90
N ARG A 113 0.86 0.68 16.58
CA ARG A 113 2.06 0.36 15.78
C ARG A 113 1.81 0.39 14.27
N VAL A 114 0.57 0.54 13.84
CA VAL A 114 0.24 0.76 12.43
C VAL A 114 0.55 2.21 12.08
N LEU A 115 1.48 2.40 11.13
CA LEU A 115 1.93 3.73 10.69
C LEU A 115 1.14 4.27 9.50
N GLY A 116 0.40 3.40 8.80
CA GLY A 116 -0.36 3.74 7.60
C GLY A 116 -0.25 2.66 6.54
N GLY A 117 0.00 3.06 5.29
CA GLY A 117 0.22 2.12 4.19
C GLY A 117 0.42 2.80 2.85
N GLU A 118 0.47 1.99 1.78
CA GLU A 118 0.88 2.42 0.45
C GLU A 118 -0.04 1.86 -0.63
N ALA A 119 -0.41 2.71 -1.59
CA ALA A 119 -1.03 2.27 -2.84
C ALA A 119 0.07 1.81 -3.82
N ALA A 120 0.12 0.52 -4.10
CA ALA A 120 1.14 -0.06 -4.98
C ALA A 120 0.64 -0.04 -6.44
N LEU A 121 1.47 0.45 -7.36
CA LEU A 121 1.24 0.34 -8.79
C LEU A 121 2.51 -0.23 -9.44
N TRP A 122 2.57 -1.56 -9.50
CA TRP A 122 3.68 -2.27 -10.11
C TRP A 122 3.74 -2.11 -11.64
N GLY A 123 4.96 -2.19 -12.18
CA GLY A 123 5.31 -1.72 -13.52
C GLY A 123 5.12 -2.71 -14.66
N GLU A 124 4.68 -3.94 -14.40
CA GLU A 124 4.61 -5.02 -15.40
C GLU A 124 3.77 -4.66 -16.62
N TYR A 125 2.70 -3.89 -16.40
CA TYR A 125 1.78 -3.42 -17.43
C TYR A 125 1.53 -1.91 -17.34
N VAL A 126 2.46 -1.17 -16.74
CA VAL A 126 2.33 0.27 -16.47
C VAL A 126 3.54 1.01 -17.02
N ASP A 127 3.28 2.03 -17.82
CA ASP A 127 4.30 2.92 -18.34
C ASP A 127 3.74 4.34 -18.51
N GLY A 128 4.49 5.22 -19.18
CA GLY A 128 4.07 6.61 -19.43
C GLY A 128 2.77 6.75 -20.23
N THR A 129 2.31 5.70 -20.93
CA THR A 129 1.07 5.75 -21.72
C THR A 129 -0.18 5.61 -20.89
N ASN A 130 -0.10 4.98 -19.70
CA ASN A 130 -1.29 4.60 -18.94
C ASN A 130 -1.21 4.90 -17.43
N PHE A 131 -0.06 5.33 -16.91
CA PHE A 131 0.16 5.55 -15.47
C PHE A 131 -0.92 6.45 -14.85
N ILE A 132 -1.18 7.64 -15.40
CA ILE A 132 -2.08 8.62 -14.79
C ILE A 132 -3.51 8.09 -14.72
N ALA A 133 -4.04 7.57 -15.83
CA ALA A 133 -5.40 7.06 -15.91
C ALA A 133 -5.58 5.80 -15.04
N ARG A 134 -4.54 4.97 -14.91
CA ARG A 134 -4.59 3.79 -14.05
C ARG A 134 -4.50 4.17 -12.58
N MET A 135 -3.59 5.08 -12.20
CA MET A 135 -3.39 5.48 -10.80
C MET A 135 -4.59 6.28 -10.27
N TRP A 136 -5.06 7.25 -11.04
CA TRP A 136 -6.03 8.25 -10.57
C TRP A 136 -7.38 8.09 -11.26
N PRO A 137 -8.50 8.19 -10.50
CA PRO A 137 -8.59 8.58 -9.10
C PRO A 137 -8.54 7.42 -8.10
N ARG A 138 -8.25 6.17 -8.52
CA ARG A 138 -8.28 4.98 -7.64
C ARG A 138 -7.40 5.14 -6.39
N ALA A 139 -6.19 5.69 -6.52
CA ALA A 139 -5.30 5.98 -5.40
C ALA A 139 -5.85 7.05 -4.43
N SER A 140 -6.78 7.91 -4.87
CA SER A 140 -7.42 8.90 -4.00
C SER A 140 -8.29 8.22 -2.92
N ALA A 141 -8.84 7.04 -3.21
CA ALA A 141 -9.57 6.25 -2.22
C ALA A 141 -8.65 5.81 -1.07
N VAL A 142 -7.43 5.37 -1.41
CA VAL A 142 -6.39 5.01 -0.43
C VAL A 142 -5.94 6.25 0.34
N ALA A 143 -5.74 7.37 -0.35
CA ALA A 143 -5.33 8.63 0.26
C ALA A 143 -6.34 9.11 1.31
N GLU A 144 -7.65 9.09 1.01
CA GLU A 144 -8.67 9.51 1.96
C GLU A 144 -8.75 8.56 3.16
N ARG A 145 -8.61 7.25 2.95
CA ARG A 145 -8.55 6.25 4.03
C ARG A 145 -7.37 6.49 4.99
N LEU A 146 -6.21 6.86 4.46
CA LEU A 146 -5.00 7.09 5.25
C LEU A 146 -4.96 8.46 5.93
N TRP A 147 -5.73 9.43 5.44
CA TRP A 147 -5.73 10.80 5.96
C TRP A 147 -6.91 11.11 6.89
N SER A 148 -8.11 10.70 6.51
CA SER A 148 -9.35 11.12 7.17
C SER A 148 -9.68 10.24 8.38
N ASP A 149 -10.51 10.76 9.28
CA ASP A 149 -11.01 10.01 10.42
C ASP A 149 -11.68 8.69 9.97
N PRO A 150 -11.29 7.53 10.52
CA PRO A 150 -11.90 6.23 10.21
C PRO A 150 -13.43 6.20 10.35
N ALA A 151 -14.01 7.03 11.23
CA ALA A 151 -15.45 7.15 11.40
C ALA A 151 -16.15 7.77 10.17
N GLN A 152 -15.46 8.64 9.43
CA GLN A 152 -15.98 9.34 8.25
C GLN A 152 -15.75 8.58 6.94
N THR A 153 -14.95 7.52 6.97
CA THR A 153 -14.53 6.79 5.76
C THR A 153 -15.19 5.42 5.64
N LYS A 154 -16.31 5.17 6.32
CA LYS A 154 -16.98 3.83 6.32
C LYS A 154 -17.84 3.55 5.08
N SER A 155 -18.35 4.58 4.43
CA SER A 155 -19.31 4.48 3.32
C SER A 155 -18.69 4.93 2.02
N TYR A 156 -18.55 4.03 1.05
CA TYR A 156 -18.14 4.42 -0.30
C TYR A 156 -19.24 5.21 -1.02
N ASP A 157 -20.51 5.04 -0.64
CA ASP A 157 -21.61 5.77 -1.26
C ASP A 157 -21.58 7.26 -0.86
N ASP A 158 -21.15 7.56 0.38
CA ASP A 158 -20.93 8.93 0.84
C ASP A 158 -19.62 9.54 0.28
N ALA A 159 -18.66 8.68 -0.07
CA ALA A 159 -17.41 9.09 -0.70
C ALA A 159 -17.58 9.41 -2.19
N TRP A 160 -18.49 8.71 -2.86
CA TRP A 160 -18.70 8.80 -4.30
C TRP A 160 -18.81 10.25 -4.81
N PRO A 161 -19.70 11.13 -4.28
CA PRO A 161 -19.90 12.44 -4.86
C PRO A 161 -18.65 13.31 -4.78
N ARG A 162 -17.88 13.16 -3.70
CA ARG A 162 -16.63 13.89 -3.46
C ARG A 162 -15.49 13.37 -4.32
N LEU A 163 -15.40 12.05 -4.50
CA LEU A 163 -14.41 11.44 -5.40
C LEU A 163 -14.65 11.84 -6.86
N HIS A 164 -15.91 11.86 -7.29
CA HIS A 164 -16.32 12.31 -8.61
C HIS A 164 -15.92 13.78 -8.85
N GLU A 165 -16.29 14.69 -7.94
CA GLU A 165 -15.88 16.10 -8.03
C GLU A 165 -14.36 16.25 -8.06
N PHE A 166 -13.64 15.53 -7.19
CA PHE A 166 -12.19 15.55 -7.13
C PHE A 166 -11.55 15.06 -8.43
N ARG A 167 -12.14 14.05 -9.10
CA ARG A 167 -11.71 13.60 -10.42
C ARG A 167 -11.90 14.68 -11.48
N CYS A 168 -13.05 15.35 -11.54
CA CYS A 168 -13.25 16.46 -12.48
C CYS A 168 -12.26 17.60 -12.21
N ARG A 169 -11.96 17.88 -10.93
CA ARG A 169 -10.95 18.86 -10.53
C ARG A 169 -9.54 18.46 -10.98
N MET A 170 -9.18 17.17 -10.91
CA MET A 170 -7.91 16.66 -11.43
C MET A 170 -7.79 16.87 -12.95
N MET A 171 -8.87 16.61 -13.70
CA MET A 171 -8.89 16.87 -15.15
C MET A 171 -8.76 18.36 -15.48
N ASN A 172 -9.45 19.23 -14.76
CA ASN A 172 -9.30 20.68 -14.91
C ASN A 172 -7.88 21.19 -14.57
N ARG A 173 -7.06 20.38 -13.91
CA ARG A 173 -5.66 20.66 -13.59
C ARG A 173 -4.67 19.98 -14.55
N GLY A 174 -5.15 19.38 -15.64
CA GLY A 174 -4.31 18.76 -16.66
C GLY A 174 -3.93 17.30 -16.38
N PHE A 175 -4.56 16.64 -15.41
CA PHE A 175 -4.34 15.21 -15.17
C PHE A 175 -5.42 14.36 -15.84
N ALA A 176 -5.03 13.47 -16.73
CA ALA A 176 -5.90 12.52 -17.43
C ALA A 176 -6.44 11.40 -16.51
N ALA A 177 -7.12 11.74 -15.42
CA ALA A 177 -7.68 10.81 -14.45
C ALA A 177 -8.89 10.07 -15.04
N ALA A 178 -8.89 8.74 -14.91
CA ALA A 178 -9.97 7.91 -15.43
C ALA A 178 -11.31 8.21 -14.71
N PRO A 179 -12.46 7.95 -15.34
CA PRO A 179 -13.73 7.97 -14.63
C PRO A 179 -13.70 6.94 -13.47
N PRO A 180 -14.01 7.33 -12.22
CA PRO A 180 -14.03 6.40 -11.10
C PRO A 180 -15.15 5.36 -11.21
N ASN A 181 -16.17 5.63 -12.02
CA ASN A 181 -17.40 4.85 -12.07
C ASN A 181 -18.11 4.93 -13.44
N ALA A 182 -19.24 4.23 -13.60
CA ALA A 182 -20.00 4.20 -14.85
C ALA A 182 -21.54 4.22 -14.64
N PRO A 183 -22.31 5.00 -15.43
CA PRO A 183 -21.83 6.08 -16.30
C PRO A 183 -21.34 7.28 -15.47
N ASP A 184 -20.43 8.08 -16.05
CA ASP A 184 -19.84 9.25 -15.40
C ASP A 184 -19.49 10.32 -16.46
N TYR A 185 -19.43 11.60 -16.08
CA TYR A 185 -19.11 12.73 -16.98
C TYR A 185 -18.51 13.89 -16.19
N CYS A 186 -17.72 14.76 -16.83
CA CYS A 186 -17.38 16.06 -16.24
C CYS A 186 -17.85 17.20 -17.15
N PRO A 187 -18.22 18.37 -16.60
CA PRO A 187 -18.59 19.52 -17.42
C PRO A 187 -17.49 19.96 -18.40
N PHE A 188 -16.23 19.75 -18.03
CA PHE A 188 -15.06 19.91 -18.89
C PHE A 188 -14.39 18.53 -19.05
N GLU A 189 -14.42 18.01 -20.27
CA GLU A 189 -13.82 16.71 -20.60
C GLU A 189 -12.32 16.85 -20.88
N TRP A 190 -11.61 15.71 -20.85
CA TRP A 190 -10.19 15.66 -21.15
C TRP A 190 -9.91 16.12 -22.60
N ASP A 191 -9.14 17.20 -22.74
CA ASP A 191 -8.64 17.69 -24.03
C ASP A 191 -7.10 17.49 -24.08
N PRO A 192 -6.58 16.59 -24.92
CA PRO A 192 -5.13 16.39 -25.05
C PRO A 192 -4.41 17.60 -25.66
N ILE A 193 -5.12 18.63 -26.16
CA ILE A 193 -4.57 19.85 -26.75
C ILE A 193 -4.63 21.01 -25.74
N TYR A 194 -4.18 20.81 -24.50
CA TYR A 194 -3.94 21.92 -23.59
C TYR A 194 -2.57 22.54 -23.89
N LYS A 195 -2.55 23.59 -24.71
CA LYS A 195 -1.43 24.54 -24.76
C LYS A 195 -1.55 25.45 -23.54
N GLU A 196 -0.58 25.39 -22.64
CA GLU A 196 -0.48 26.32 -21.51
C GLU A 196 -0.64 27.77 -22.01
N LEU A 197 -1.51 28.54 -21.34
CA LEU A 197 -1.55 30.00 -21.42
C LEU A 197 -0.28 30.59 -20.81
#